data_AF-A0A0Q4ULF6-F1
#
_entry.id   AF-A0A0Q4ULF6-F1
#
_cell.length_a   1.000
_cell.length_b   1.000
_cell.length_c   1.000
_cell.angle_alpha   90.00
_cell.angle_beta   90.00
_cell.angle_gamma   90.00
#
_symmetry.space_group_name_H-M   'P 1'
#
loop_
_entity.id
_entity.type
_entity.pdbx_description
1 polymer ?
#
loop_
_entity_poly.entity_id
_entity_poly.type
_entity_poly.pdbx_seq_one_letter_code
_entity_poly.pdbx_strand_id
1 'polypeptide(L)'
;MGMFIRAAGEMRDVEALRWAEKESLRAEWPKRDRYAVSQRFLLIGEASSAWAVFLADASMMAEPRFAQQAKSFLPHTKDPALRSEIKAAMAKASPPAPGATASAAMAMSTAIRFPFSGSGRQVQGTVEIVSSERTPPRHAVRIAADIESFRQKAARAKPPEIIEYRDVFVDRNGQIWKEDGSVIVSKGAPIPSLSRQDAPRITTGFFAIKATRGIYHWLVDRLPLFSWMLEDGAPEAAVLLSDQAPSFERETLQLAGLSHAVVGVGEAVFVERLLIARSGMQGFTYWDQVAPVIERVKQAARAIAAREMVSACDAIYISRRDSGRRVMRNEAELEAQIAKREYAGITLGTMPLWQQVFTVSSATRIVAPHGAGLAHILFAQSGAQITEMVPVQDGTYFLRLNFARLSLVMGHRYRGWLEPHLGAMDSWTVDTPAFLDFLDGGMSGTGLSALAHPVGDRSRGI
;
A
#
# COMPACT_ATOMS: atom_id res chain seq x y z
N MET A 1 1.27 25.90 -13.86
CA MET A 1 -0.09 25.78 -13.28
C MET A 1 -0.13 25.07 -11.93
N GLY A 2 0.31 23.82 -11.80
CA GLY A 2 0.17 23.06 -10.53
C GLY A 2 0.79 23.72 -9.28
N MET A 3 1.94 24.40 -9.42
CA MET A 3 2.56 25.17 -8.31
C MET A 3 1.71 26.38 -7.90
N PHE A 4 1.08 27.05 -8.87
CA PHE A 4 0.24 28.21 -8.64
C PHE A 4 -1.02 27.85 -7.85
N ILE A 5 -1.73 26.79 -8.27
CA ILE A 5 -2.93 26.27 -7.57
C ILE A 5 -2.61 25.96 -6.11
N ARG A 6 -1.45 25.35 -5.87
CA ARG A 6 -1.00 25.02 -4.51
C ARG A 6 -0.77 26.28 -3.67
N ALA A 7 -0.01 27.25 -4.19
CA ALA A 7 0.26 28.50 -3.48
C ALA A 7 -1.05 29.25 -3.16
N ALA A 8 -1.96 29.36 -4.13
CA ALA A 8 -3.27 29.96 -3.94
C ALA A 8 -4.10 29.22 -2.87
N GLY A 9 -4.09 27.89 -2.86
CA GLY A 9 -4.76 27.09 -1.84
C GLY A 9 -4.16 27.25 -0.44
N GLU A 10 -2.83 27.32 -0.33
CA GLU A 10 -2.13 27.57 0.95
C GLU A 10 -2.46 28.96 1.51
N MET A 11 -2.60 29.96 0.63
CA MET A 11 -2.98 31.33 0.99
C MET A 11 -4.49 31.52 1.17
N ARG A 12 -5.31 30.50 0.84
CA ARG A 12 -6.78 30.59 0.76
C ARG A 12 -7.24 31.75 -0.14
N ASP A 13 -6.51 32.00 -1.22
CA ASP A 13 -6.78 33.06 -2.18
C ASP A 13 -7.84 32.60 -3.19
N VAL A 14 -9.08 33.00 -2.94
CA VAL A 14 -10.24 32.61 -3.75
C VAL A 14 -10.16 33.15 -5.18
N GLU A 15 -9.61 34.34 -5.38
CA GLU A 15 -9.51 34.94 -6.72
C GLU A 15 -8.45 34.23 -7.56
N ALA A 16 -7.28 33.96 -6.95
CA ALA A 16 -6.23 33.19 -7.60
C ALA A 16 -6.71 31.76 -7.95
N LEU A 17 -7.47 31.10 -7.06
CA LEU A 17 -8.03 29.77 -7.35
C LEU A 17 -9.03 29.79 -8.51
N ARG A 18 -9.92 30.78 -8.56
CA ARG A 18 -10.87 30.96 -9.68
C ARG A 18 -10.15 31.24 -10.99
N TRP A 19 -9.11 32.07 -10.96
CA TRP A 19 -8.27 32.33 -12.13
C TRP A 19 -7.58 31.04 -12.60
N ALA A 20 -6.98 30.29 -11.68
CA ALA A 20 -6.30 29.04 -12.00
C ALA A 20 -7.25 28.00 -12.61
N GLU A 21 -8.48 27.90 -12.10
CA GLU A 21 -9.51 27.01 -12.66
C GLU A 21 -9.82 27.41 -14.10
N LYS A 22 -10.12 28.71 -14.34
CA LYS A 22 -10.45 29.23 -15.66
C LYS A 22 -9.34 28.95 -16.69
N GLU A 23 -8.09 29.17 -16.32
CA GLU A 23 -6.94 28.89 -17.19
C GLU A 23 -6.76 27.38 -17.42
N SER A 24 -7.00 26.57 -16.39
CA SER A 24 -6.89 25.11 -16.49
C SER A 24 -7.98 24.48 -17.37
N LEU A 25 -9.19 25.06 -17.38
CA LEU A 25 -10.29 24.63 -18.23
C LEU A 25 -10.01 24.89 -19.73
N ARG A 26 -9.27 25.96 -20.05
CA ARG A 26 -8.95 26.38 -21.42
C ARG A 26 -7.69 25.76 -21.98
N ALA A 27 -6.80 25.29 -21.12
CA ALA A 27 -5.50 24.79 -21.54
C ALA A 27 -5.63 23.48 -22.32
N GLU A 28 -4.92 23.38 -23.44
CA GLU A 28 -4.76 22.14 -24.20
C GLU A 28 -3.56 21.36 -23.64
N TRP A 29 -3.81 20.51 -22.66
CA TRP A 29 -2.79 19.67 -22.05
C TRP A 29 -2.84 18.24 -22.56
N PRO A 30 -1.68 17.54 -22.62
CA PRO A 30 -1.68 16.09 -22.65
C PRO A 30 -2.56 15.53 -21.53
N LYS A 31 -3.32 14.47 -21.81
CA LYS A 31 -4.27 13.84 -20.88
C LYS A 31 -3.67 13.54 -19.50
N ARG A 32 -2.40 13.09 -19.48
CA ARG A 32 -1.63 12.85 -18.25
C ARG A 32 -1.49 14.11 -17.41
N ASP A 33 -1.17 15.24 -18.04
CA ASP A 33 -0.95 16.51 -17.35
C ASP A 33 -2.27 17.14 -16.90
N ARG A 34 -3.34 16.98 -17.69
CA ARG A 34 -4.70 17.35 -17.28
C ARG A 34 -5.12 16.64 -16.00
N TYR A 35 -4.93 15.32 -15.93
CA TYR A 35 -5.17 14.58 -14.69
C TYR A 35 -4.25 15.04 -13.56
N ALA A 36 -2.97 15.27 -13.82
CA ALA A 36 -2.03 15.72 -12.79
C ALA A 36 -2.41 17.10 -12.20
N VAL A 37 -2.94 18.02 -13.03
CA VAL A 37 -3.41 19.33 -12.58
C VAL A 37 -4.73 19.23 -11.83
N SER A 38 -5.70 18.43 -12.28
CA SER A 38 -6.95 18.24 -11.53
C SER A 38 -6.71 17.68 -10.12
N GLN A 39 -5.73 16.78 -9.97
CA GLN A 39 -5.31 16.30 -8.65
C GLN A 39 -4.80 17.43 -7.72
N ARG A 40 -4.29 18.55 -8.25
CA ARG A 40 -3.87 19.69 -7.42
C ARG A 40 -5.05 20.41 -6.77
N PHE A 41 -6.16 20.58 -7.50
CA PHE A 41 -7.40 21.10 -6.94
C PHE A 41 -7.99 20.14 -5.89
N LEU A 42 -7.96 18.83 -6.13
CA LEU A 42 -8.42 17.83 -5.13
C LEU A 42 -7.63 17.90 -3.81
N LEU A 43 -6.32 18.11 -3.89
CA LEU A 43 -5.45 18.15 -2.71
C LEU A 43 -5.75 19.33 -1.78
N ILE A 44 -6.30 20.42 -2.32
CA ILE A 44 -6.69 21.62 -1.55
C ILE A 44 -8.18 21.65 -1.20
N GLY A 45 -8.93 20.59 -1.52
CA GLY A 45 -10.35 20.47 -1.20
C GLY A 45 -11.32 20.97 -2.28
N GLU A 46 -10.81 21.43 -3.42
CA GLU A 46 -11.61 21.97 -4.53
C GLU A 46 -12.07 20.86 -5.49
N ALA A 47 -12.91 19.95 -5.00
CA ALA A 47 -13.30 18.75 -5.74
C ALA A 47 -14.10 19.05 -7.03
N SER A 48 -14.94 20.09 -7.01
CA SER A 48 -15.74 20.50 -8.17
C SER A 48 -14.86 21.06 -9.29
N SER A 49 -13.99 22.02 -8.98
CA SER A 49 -13.03 22.57 -9.94
C SER A 49 -12.09 21.49 -10.48
N ALA A 50 -11.64 20.58 -9.60
CA ALA A 50 -10.83 19.44 -10.04
C ALA A 50 -11.56 18.59 -11.08
N TRP A 51 -12.82 18.23 -10.82
CA TRP A 51 -13.62 17.42 -11.72
C TRP A 51 -13.86 18.12 -13.06
N ALA A 52 -14.19 19.41 -13.03
CA ALA A 52 -14.36 20.22 -14.23
C ALA A 52 -13.07 20.27 -15.07
N VAL A 53 -11.91 20.50 -14.44
CA VAL A 53 -10.61 20.50 -15.15
C VAL A 53 -10.27 19.14 -15.73
N PHE A 54 -10.60 18.05 -15.02
CA PHE A 54 -10.39 16.69 -15.49
C PHE A 54 -11.23 16.36 -16.73
N LEU A 55 -12.48 16.81 -16.78
CA LEU A 55 -13.42 16.56 -17.88
C LEU A 55 -13.50 17.66 -18.95
N ALA A 56 -12.73 18.74 -18.82
CA ALA A 56 -12.69 19.81 -19.82
C ALA A 56 -12.28 19.32 -21.22
N ASP A 57 -11.58 18.19 -21.31
CA ASP A 57 -11.37 17.44 -22.55
C ASP A 57 -12.23 16.17 -22.54
N ALA A 58 -13.27 16.12 -23.37
CA ALA A 58 -14.18 14.99 -23.47
C ALA A 58 -13.48 13.68 -23.90
N SER A 59 -12.33 13.77 -24.61
CA SER A 59 -11.55 12.60 -25.02
C SER A 59 -10.90 11.86 -23.84
N MET A 60 -10.91 12.46 -22.65
CA MET A 60 -10.53 11.80 -21.40
C MET A 60 -11.43 10.59 -21.11
N MET A 61 -12.72 10.64 -21.47
CA MET A 61 -13.65 9.53 -21.23
C MET A 61 -13.29 8.25 -22.01
N ALA A 62 -12.56 8.38 -23.12
CA ALA A 62 -12.11 7.25 -23.92
C ALA A 62 -10.82 6.60 -23.37
N GLU A 63 -10.18 7.19 -22.36
CA GLU A 63 -8.96 6.63 -21.80
C GLU A 63 -9.22 5.33 -21.05
N PRO A 64 -8.40 4.27 -21.24
CA PRO A 64 -8.50 3.02 -20.50
C PRO A 64 -8.35 3.14 -18.98
N ARG A 65 -7.98 4.32 -18.45
CA ARG A 65 -7.86 4.58 -17.02
C ARG A 65 -8.92 5.56 -16.51
N PHE A 66 -9.83 6.03 -17.36
CA PHE A 66 -10.80 7.05 -17.02
C PHE A 66 -11.63 6.66 -15.80
N ALA A 67 -12.24 5.48 -15.81
CA ALA A 67 -13.10 5.06 -14.71
C ALA A 67 -12.35 4.96 -13.38
N GLN A 68 -11.08 4.52 -13.41
CA GLN A 68 -10.21 4.49 -12.23
C GLN A 68 -9.89 5.91 -11.74
N GLN A 69 -9.51 6.80 -12.65
CA GLN A 69 -9.20 8.20 -12.34
C GLN A 69 -10.42 8.93 -11.81
N ALA A 70 -11.59 8.80 -12.44
CA ALA A 70 -12.84 9.38 -11.98
C ALA A 70 -13.25 8.87 -10.60
N LYS A 71 -13.10 7.56 -10.33
CA LYS A 71 -13.36 6.99 -9.00
C LYS A 71 -12.50 7.63 -7.90
N SER A 72 -11.29 8.08 -8.22
CA SER A 72 -10.38 8.74 -7.25
C SER A 72 -10.92 10.08 -6.72
N PHE A 73 -11.91 10.70 -7.36
CA PHE A 73 -12.53 11.95 -6.91
C PHE A 73 -13.57 11.71 -5.80
N LEU A 74 -14.21 10.54 -5.77
CA LEU A 74 -15.32 10.23 -4.83
C LEU A 74 -14.94 10.38 -3.34
N PRO A 75 -13.74 10.03 -2.87
CA PRO A 75 -13.36 10.24 -1.46
C PRO A 75 -13.22 11.72 -1.07
N HIS A 76 -13.09 12.63 -2.04
CA HIS A 76 -12.80 14.06 -1.82
C HIS A 76 -14.04 14.94 -1.86
N THR A 77 -15.24 14.37 -2.09
CA THR A 77 -16.48 15.13 -2.09
C THR A 77 -17.61 14.41 -1.37
N LYS A 78 -18.37 15.18 -0.59
CA LYS A 78 -19.64 14.76 0.02
C LYS A 78 -20.86 15.28 -0.75
N ASP A 79 -20.67 16.12 -1.77
CA ASP A 79 -21.75 16.67 -2.58
C ASP A 79 -22.46 15.55 -3.38
N PRO A 80 -23.76 15.29 -3.14
CA PRO A 80 -24.50 14.27 -3.87
C PRO A 80 -24.53 14.48 -5.38
N ALA A 81 -24.59 15.74 -5.85
CA ALA A 81 -24.69 16.06 -7.27
C ALA A 81 -23.40 15.67 -8.01
N LEU A 82 -22.26 16.18 -7.53
CA LEU A 82 -20.95 15.83 -8.07
C LEU A 82 -20.67 14.32 -8.01
N ARG A 83 -21.05 13.65 -6.91
CA ARG A 83 -20.89 12.19 -6.79
C ARG A 83 -21.73 11.43 -7.83
N SER A 84 -22.93 11.92 -8.14
CA SER A 84 -23.80 11.34 -9.16
C SER A 84 -23.20 11.52 -10.55
N GLU A 85 -22.72 12.73 -10.86
CA GLU A 85 -22.06 13.05 -12.12
C GLU A 85 -20.83 12.18 -12.38
N ILE A 86 -19.94 12.04 -11.38
CA ILE A 86 -18.76 11.18 -11.45
C ILE A 86 -19.16 9.74 -11.78
N LYS A 87 -20.17 9.19 -11.08
CA LYS A 87 -20.65 7.83 -11.32
C LYS A 87 -21.25 7.65 -12.71
N ALA A 88 -22.01 8.62 -13.20
CA ALA A 88 -22.61 8.60 -14.53
C ALA A 88 -21.53 8.62 -15.62
N ALA A 89 -20.51 9.47 -15.48
CA ALA A 89 -19.39 9.52 -16.41
C ALA A 89 -18.62 8.20 -16.42
N MET A 90 -18.36 7.60 -15.26
CA MET A 90 -17.73 6.28 -15.16
C MET A 90 -18.54 5.19 -15.88
N ALA A 91 -19.85 5.18 -15.69
CA ALA A 91 -20.74 4.22 -16.35
C ALA A 91 -20.74 4.38 -17.88
N LYS A 92 -20.64 5.61 -18.38
CA LYS A 92 -20.60 5.91 -19.82
C LYS A 92 -19.26 5.55 -20.47
N ALA A 93 -18.14 5.65 -19.75
CA ALA A 93 -16.79 5.35 -20.25
C ALA A 93 -16.47 3.85 -20.25
N SER A 94 -17.12 3.07 -19.39
CA SER A 94 -17.06 1.61 -19.41
C SER A 94 -18.50 1.09 -19.46
N PRO A 95 -19.17 1.23 -20.62
CA PRO A 95 -20.53 0.76 -20.75
C PRO A 95 -20.55 -0.73 -20.39
N PRO A 96 -21.47 -1.16 -19.49
CA PRO A 96 -21.70 -2.57 -19.28
C PRO A 96 -21.93 -3.26 -20.63
N ALA A 97 -21.51 -4.51 -20.78
CA ALA A 97 -21.89 -5.28 -21.96
C ALA A 97 -23.42 -5.21 -22.14
N PRO A 98 -23.96 -5.17 -23.38
CA PRO A 98 -25.41 -5.11 -23.60
C PRO A 98 -26.11 -6.25 -22.84
N GLY A 99 -26.94 -5.90 -21.84
CA GLY A 99 -27.64 -6.86 -20.97
C GLY A 99 -27.06 -7.04 -19.56
N ALA A 100 -25.90 -6.44 -19.25
CA ALA A 100 -25.33 -6.49 -17.91
C ALA A 100 -26.15 -5.64 -16.93
N THR A 101 -27.05 -6.30 -16.20
CA THR A 101 -27.52 -5.76 -14.93
C THR A 101 -26.35 -5.76 -13.95
N ALA A 102 -26.22 -4.72 -13.14
CA ALA A 102 -25.33 -4.74 -11.98
C ALA A 102 -25.89 -5.73 -10.94
N SER A 103 -25.85 -7.02 -11.26
CA SER A 103 -26.04 -8.09 -10.29
C SER A 103 -24.80 -8.06 -9.40
N ALA A 104 -24.99 -7.66 -8.14
CA ALA A 104 -23.98 -7.88 -7.12
C ALA A 104 -23.88 -9.40 -6.93
N ALA A 105 -23.08 -10.07 -7.76
CA ALA A 105 -22.76 -11.47 -7.56
C ALA A 105 -22.31 -11.61 -6.11
N MET A 106 -23.12 -12.32 -5.30
CA MET A 106 -22.83 -12.43 -3.88
C MET A 106 -21.62 -13.34 -3.71
N ALA A 107 -20.59 -12.82 -3.06
CA ALA A 107 -19.49 -13.63 -2.60
C ALA A 107 -20.03 -14.69 -1.64
N MET A 108 -19.63 -15.94 -1.84
CA MET A 108 -19.99 -17.04 -0.96
C MET A 108 -18.96 -17.13 0.17
N SER A 109 -19.44 -17.37 1.40
CA SER A 109 -18.55 -17.74 2.50
C SER A 109 -17.98 -19.13 2.24
N THR A 110 -16.77 -19.37 2.73
CA THR A 110 -16.13 -20.68 2.62
C THR A 110 -15.89 -21.28 4.01
N ALA A 111 -15.72 -22.61 4.05
CA ALA A 111 -15.23 -23.30 5.24
C ALA A 111 -13.69 -23.24 5.37
N ILE A 112 -12.99 -22.71 4.34
CA ILE A 112 -11.53 -22.57 4.34
C ILE A 112 -11.12 -21.59 5.44
N ARG A 113 -10.06 -21.92 6.16
CA ARG A 113 -9.54 -21.13 7.27
C ARG A 113 -8.06 -20.86 7.07
N PHE A 114 -7.60 -19.76 7.65
CA PHE A 114 -6.18 -19.51 7.82
C PHE A 114 -5.63 -20.41 8.96
N PRO A 115 -4.31 -20.66 8.99
CA PRO A 115 -3.66 -21.35 10.09
C PRO A 115 -4.01 -20.70 11.43
N PHE A 116 -4.07 -21.49 12.50
CA PHE A 116 -4.33 -20.98 13.85
C PHE A 116 -5.59 -20.11 13.94
N SER A 117 -6.67 -20.43 13.21
CA SER A 117 -7.88 -19.57 13.15
C SER A 117 -8.56 -19.26 14.50
N GLY A 118 -8.22 -19.98 15.57
CA GLY A 118 -8.64 -19.68 16.94
C GLY A 118 -7.74 -18.67 17.70
N SER A 119 -6.62 -18.25 17.12
CA SER A 119 -5.70 -17.29 17.73
C SER A 119 -6.32 -15.89 17.80
N GLY A 120 -6.06 -15.22 18.93
CA GLY A 120 -6.49 -13.85 19.16
C GLY A 120 -5.63 -12.81 18.45
N ARG A 121 -5.96 -11.54 18.66
CA ARG A 121 -5.12 -10.43 18.21
C ARG A 121 -3.86 -10.34 19.08
N GLN A 122 -2.71 -10.11 18.47
CA GLN A 122 -1.41 -9.99 19.13
C GLN A 122 -0.89 -8.54 19.20
N VAL A 123 0.23 -8.40 19.94
CA VAL A 123 0.93 -7.19 20.41
C VAL A 123 0.97 -6.05 19.38
N GLN A 124 0.70 -4.83 19.86
CA GLN A 124 0.83 -3.61 19.08
C GLN A 124 2.16 -2.93 19.38
N GLY A 125 2.92 -2.61 18.34
CA GLY A 125 4.16 -1.87 18.42
C GLY A 125 3.97 -0.43 18.93
N THR A 126 5.07 0.29 19.06
CA THR A 126 5.08 1.70 19.44
C THR A 126 5.37 2.59 18.25
N VAL A 127 4.84 3.82 18.26
CA VAL A 127 5.12 4.84 17.25
C VAL A 127 5.39 6.16 17.96
N GLU A 128 6.58 6.72 17.74
CA GLU A 128 6.98 8.07 18.10
C GLU A 128 7.11 8.90 16.83
N ILE A 129 6.65 10.15 16.84
CA ILE A 129 6.74 11.08 15.70
C ILE A 129 7.37 12.38 16.18
N VAL A 130 8.48 12.77 15.57
CA VAL A 130 9.20 13.99 15.86
C VAL A 130 9.41 14.77 14.57
N SER A 131 9.25 16.09 14.65
CA SER A 131 9.45 17.00 13.52
C SER A 131 10.78 17.72 13.65
N SER A 132 11.48 17.91 12.53
CA SER A 132 12.52 18.95 12.47
C SER A 132 11.92 20.32 12.75
N GLU A 133 12.72 21.27 13.24
CA GLU A 133 12.28 22.65 13.49
C GLU A 133 11.79 23.34 12.21
N ARG A 134 12.28 22.87 11.05
CA ARG A 134 11.88 23.33 9.72
C ARG A 134 10.50 22.82 9.29
N THR A 135 9.93 21.87 10.03
CA THR A 135 8.66 21.21 9.71
C THR A 135 7.54 21.77 10.57
N PRO A 136 6.49 22.39 9.98
CA PRO A 136 5.38 22.92 10.76
C PRO A 136 4.76 21.87 11.72
N PRO A 137 4.58 22.20 13.03
CA PRO A 137 4.11 21.23 14.04
C PRO A 137 2.77 20.55 13.71
N ARG A 138 1.92 21.21 12.92
CA ARG A 138 0.63 20.67 12.45
C ARG A 138 0.77 19.31 11.75
N HIS A 139 1.90 19.03 11.09
CA HIS A 139 2.14 17.76 10.42
C HIS A 139 2.21 16.60 11.43
N ALA A 140 2.98 16.76 12.50
CA ALA A 140 3.09 15.76 13.56
C ALA A 140 1.74 15.53 14.25
N VAL A 141 1.01 16.59 14.58
CA VAL A 141 -0.33 16.50 15.19
C VAL A 141 -1.29 15.70 14.30
N ARG A 142 -1.30 15.99 12.99
CA ARG A 142 -2.16 15.27 12.04
C ARG A 142 -1.79 13.79 11.93
N ILE A 143 -0.50 13.50 11.85
CA ILE A 143 0.02 12.15 11.76
C ILE A 143 -0.31 11.34 13.02
N ALA A 144 -0.12 11.92 14.20
CA ALA A 144 -0.46 11.29 15.48
C ALA A 144 -1.97 10.94 15.55
N ALA A 145 -2.85 11.85 15.12
CA ALA A 145 -4.28 11.58 15.05
C ALA A 145 -4.62 10.44 14.06
N ASP A 146 -3.96 10.37 12.90
CA ASP A 146 -4.16 9.31 11.91
C ASP A 146 -3.64 7.94 12.42
N ILE A 147 -2.57 7.93 13.22
CA ILE A 147 -2.03 6.74 13.91
C ILE A 147 -3.04 6.23 14.95
N GLU A 148 -3.56 7.12 15.78
CA GLU A 148 -4.54 6.76 16.81
C GLU A 148 -5.84 6.23 16.19
N SER A 149 -6.33 6.87 15.12
CA SER A 149 -7.45 6.35 14.34
C SER A 149 -7.18 4.94 13.80
N PHE A 150 -5.95 4.66 13.36
CA PHE A 150 -5.57 3.33 12.90
C PHE A 150 -5.55 2.31 14.04
N ARG A 151 -5.01 2.65 15.22
CA ARG A 151 -5.02 1.79 16.42
C ARG A 151 -6.43 1.37 16.80
N GLN A 152 -7.37 2.31 16.83
CA GLN A 152 -8.78 2.04 17.12
C GLN A 152 -9.42 1.08 16.09
N LYS A 153 -9.07 1.23 14.81
CA LYS A 153 -9.52 0.31 13.75
C LYS A 153 -8.86 -1.07 13.89
N ALA A 154 -7.57 -1.13 14.23
CA ALA A 154 -6.83 -2.36 14.47
C ALA A 154 -7.42 -3.15 15.67
N ALA A 155 -7.80 -2.48 16.74
CA ALA A 155 -8.48 -3.08 17.89
C ALA A 155 -9.84 -3.72 17.55
N ARG A 156 -10.46 -3.30 16.44
CA ARG A 156 -11.75 -3.82 15.93
C ARG A 156 -11.59 -4.64 14.66
N ALA A 157 -10.37 -5.02 14.31
CA ALA A 157 -10.09 -5.78 13.10
C ALA A 157 -10.81 -7.13 13.12
N LYS A 158 -11.29 -7.55 11.94
CA LYS A 158 -11.79 -8.89 11.69
C LYS A 158 -10.63 -9.81 11.28
N PRO A 159 -10.70 -11.11 11.61
CA PRO A 159 -9.71 -12.07 11.13
C PRO A 159 -9.72 -12.15 9.59
N PRO A 160 -8.61 -12.58 8.98
CA PRO A 160 -8.58 -12.83 7.55
C PRO A 160 -9.57 -13.94 7.17
N GLU A 161 -10.23 -13.78 6.02
CA GLU A 161 -11.22 -14.75 5.53
C GLU A 161 -11.00 -15.09 4.05
N ILE A 162 -11.48 -16.27 3.64
CA ILE A 162 -11.55 -16.67 2.23
C ILE A 162 -13.01 -16.64 1.79
N ILE A 163 -13.27 -15.93 0.70
CA ILE A 163 -14.56 -15.95 0.01
C ILE A 163 -14.41 -16.61 -1.37
N GLU A 164 -15.53 -17.05 -1.93
CA GLU A 164 -15.57 -17.69 -3.25
C GLU A 164 -16.51 -16.94 -4.20
N TYR A 165 -16.09 -16.83 -5.46
CA TYR A 165 -16.96 -16.55 -6.59
C TYR A 165 -16.95 -17.76 -7.53
N ARG A 166 -18.10 -18.04 -8.15
CA ARG A 166 -18.24 -19.15 -9.11
C ARG A 166 -18.38 -18.66 -10.53
N ASP A 167 -17.88 -19.41 -11.50
CA ASP A 167 -18.08 -19.16 -12.93
C ASP A 167 -17.81 -17.71 -13.31
N VAL A 168 -16.57 -17.25 -13.10
CA VAL A 168 -16.13 -15.88 -13.34
C VAL A 168 -14.95 -15.84 -14.30
N PHE A 169 -14.85 -14.76 -15.05
CA PHE A 169 -13.64 -14.40 -15.76
C PHE A 169 -12.73 -13.54 -14.89
N VAL A 170 -11.42 -13.69 -15.09
CA VAL A 170 -10.38 -12.86 -14.48
C VAL A 170 -9.37 -12.42 -15.53
N ASP A 171 -9.04 -11.12 -15.58
CA ASP A 171 -8.02 -10.57 -16.50
C ASP A 171 -6.68 -10.26 -15.81
N ARG A 172 -5.67 -9.90 -16.61
CA ARG A 172 -4.35 -9.44 -16.12
C ARG A 172 -4.39 -8.26 -15.17
N ASN A 173 -5.44 -7.44 -15.20
CA ASN A 173 -5.57 -6.25 -14.36
C ASN A 173 -6.21 -6.59 -13.01
N GLY A 174 -6.77 -7.79 -12.87
CA GLY A 174 -7.52 -8.23 -11.70
C GLY A 174 -8.96 -7.74 -11.71
N GLN A 175 -9.53 -7.56 -12.90
CA GLN A 175 -10.98 -7.43 -13.11
C GLN A 175 -11.64 -8.79 -12.96
N ILE A 176 -12.89 -8.79 -12.50
CA ILE A 176 -13.68 -10.00 -12.30
C ILE A 176 -15.09 -9.72 -12.84
N TRP A 177 -15.56 -10.55 -13.75
CA TRP A 177 -16.89 -10.43 -14.35
C TRP A 177 -17.50 -11.81 -14.63
N LYS A 178 -18.80 -11.83 -14.89
CA LYS A 178 -19.58 -13.03 -15.26
C LYS A 178 -19.76 -13.09 -16.77
N GLU A 179 -20.11 -14.27 -17.27
CA GLU A 179 -20.40 -14.48 -18.69
C GLU A 179 -21.60 -13.67 -19.21
N ASP A 180 -22.56 -13.33 -18.35
CA ASP A 180 -23.67 -12.43 -18.67
C ASP A 180 -23.25 -10.94 -18.77
N GLY A 181 -21.95 -10.65 -18.64
CA GLY A 181 -21.38 -9.31 -18.70
C GLY A 181 -21.42 -8.54 -17.37
N SER A 182 -22.00 -9.09 -16.30
CA SER A 182 -22.04 -8.43 -15.00
C SER A 182 -20.65 -8.31 -14.37
N VAL A 183 -20.27 -7.10 -13.96
CA VAL A 183 -18.93 -6.79 -13.45
C VAL A 183 -18.91 -6.83 -11.92
N ILE A 184 -18.09 -7.71 -11.35
CA ILE A 184 -17.91 -7.88 -9.91
C ILE A 184 -16.81 -6.96 -9.39
N VAL A 185 -15.66 -6.95 -10.07
CA VAL A 185 -14.53 -6.07 -9.77
C VAL A 185 -14.08 -5.40 -11.04
N SER A 186 -14.20 -4.07 -11.11
CA SER A 186 -13.60 -3.26 -12.18
C SER A 186 -12.32 -2.60 -11.70
N LYS A 187 -11.33 -2.55 -12.60
CA LYS A 187 -10.08 -1.78 -12.43
C LYS A 187 -10.00 -0.61 -13.41
N GLY A 188 -11.07 -0.37 -14.16
CA GLY A 188 -11.22 0.70 -15.12
C GLY A 188 -10.67 0.40 -16.51
N ALA A 189 -10.06 -0.76 -16.72
CA ALA A 189 -9.61 -1.20 -18.05
C ALA A 189 -10.79 -1.79 -18.85
N PRO A 190 -10.77 -1.73 -20.19
CA PRO A 190 -11.76 -2.40 -21.02
C PRO A 190 -11.89 -3.89 -20.68
N ILE A 191 -13.11 -4.39 -20.62
CA ILE A 191 -13.40 -5.82 -20.39
C ILE A 191 -13.66 -6.46 -21.76
N PRO A 192 -12.93 -7.53 -22.13
CA PRO A 192 -13.13 -8.20 -23.41
C PRO A 192 -14.47 -8.95 -23.43
N SER A 193 -15.09 -9.03 -24.60
CA SER A 193 -16.29 -9.84 -24.82
C SER A 193 -15.86 -11.26 -25.18
N LEU A 194 -15.89 -12.17 -24.21
CA LEU A 194 -15.44 -13.56 -24.35
C LEU A 194 -16.53 -14.54 -23.92
N SER A 195 -16.69 -15.63 -24.66
CA SER A 195 -17.42 -16.82 -24.22
C SER A 195 -16.51 -17.70 -23.35
N ARG A 196 -17.07 -18.48 -22.41
CA ARG A 196 -16.26 -19.40 -21.58
C ARG A 196 -15.50 -20.43 -22.41
N GLN A 197 -15.95 -20.71 -23.64
CA GLN A 197 -15.30 -21.66 -24.55
C GLN A 197 -14.03 -21.09 -25.17
N ASP A 198 -13.92 -19.76 -25.24
CA ASP A 198 -12.81 -19.05 -25.89
C ASP A 198 -11.69 -18.66 -24.90
N ALA A 199 -11.89 -18.92 -23.60
CA ALA A 199 -10.93 -18.59 -22.54
C ALA A 199 -10.32 -19.85 -21.92
N PRO A 200 -9.02 -19.83 -21.55
CA PRO A 200 -8.42 -20.89 -20.76
C PRO A 200 -9.18 -21.13 -19.46
N ARG A 201 -9.44 -22.40 -19.15
CA ARG A 201 -10.28 -22.81 -18.02
C ARG A 201 -9.43 -23.22 -16.82
N ILE A 202 -9.80 -22.70 -15.65
CA ILE A 202 -9.22 -23.02 -14.35
C ILE A 202 -10.33 -23.53 -13.42
N THR A 203 -10.20 -24.75 -12.90
CA THR A 203 -11.21 -25.33 -11.99
C THR A 203 -11.24 -24.59 -10.65
N THR A 204 -10.11 -24.47 -9.96
CA THR A 204 -10.00 -23.67 -8.73
C THR A 204 -8.79 -22.75 -8.83
N GLY A 205 -9.01 -21.45 -8.64
CA GLY A 205 -7.97 -20.42 -8.73
C GLY A 205 -7.94 -19.53 -7.50
N PHE A 206 -6.75 -19.25 -6.98
CA PHE A 206 -6.54 -18.23 -5.95
C PHE A 206 -6.20 -16.88 -6.57
N PHE A 207 -7.00 -15.86 -6.27
CA PHE A 207 -6.85 -14.53 -6.82
C PHE A 207 -5.68 -13.75 -6.17
N ALA A 208 -4.52 -13.75 -6.82
CA ALA A 208 -3.33 -13.05 -6.34
C ALA A 208 -3.00 -11.76 -7.12
N ILE A 209 -3.68 -11.49 -8.24
CA ILE A 209 -3.45 -10.33 -9.12
C ILE A 209 -3.60 -8.99 -8.37
N LYS A 210 -2.69 -8.05 -8.64
CA LYS A 210 -2.71 -6.65 -8.19
C LYS A 210 -2.52 -5.71 -9.37
N ALA A 211 -3.34 -4.65 -9.42
CA ALA A 211 -3.21 -3.60 -10.43
C ALA A 211 -1.93 -2.75 -10.21
N THR A 212 -1.46 -2.64 -8.97
CA THR A 212 -0.22 -1.95 -8.62
C THR A 212 0.95 -2.93 -8.67
N ARG A 213 2.02 -2.56 -9.38
CA ARG A 213 3.22 -3.38 -9.55
C ARG A 213 4.35 -3.06 -8.57
N GLY A 214 4.02 -2.35 -7.48
CA GLY A 214 5.00 -1.94 -6.47
C GLY A 214 5.16 -3.00 -5.40
N ILE A 215 6.41 -3.32 -5.03
CA ILE A 215 6.74 -4.40 -4.07
C ILE A 215 6.01 -4.28 -2.72
N TYR A 216 5.72 -3.05 -2.26
CA TYR A 216 4.91 -2.82 -1.06
C TYR A 216 3.54 -3.52 -1.14
N HIS A 217 2.80 -3.35 -2.23
CA HIS A 217 1.46 -3.92 -2.37
C HIS A 217 1.48 -5.43 -2.54
N TRP A 218 2.61 -5.99 -2.96
CA TRP A 218 2.81 -7.42 -2.99
C TRP A 218 3.15 -7.95 -1.60
N LEU A 219 4.27 -7.51 -1.01
CA LEU A 219 4.74 -7.99 0.29
C LEU A 219 3.73 -7.70 1.39
N VAL A 220 3.21 -6.48 1.47
CA VAL A 220 2.32 -6.09 2.56
C VAL A 220 0.89 -6.50 2.28
N ASP A 221 0.30 -6.19 1.11
CA ASP A 221 -1.15 -6.41 0.96
C ASP A 221 -1.53 -7.81 0.43
N ARG A 222 -0.56 -8.62 -0.03
CA ARG A 222 -0.87 -9.87 -0.76
C ARG A 222 -0.16 -11.10 -0.21
N LEU A 223 1.16 -11.06 -0.01
CA LEU A 223 1.93 -12.21 0.45
C LEU A 223 1.37 -12.87 1.73
N PRO A 224 0.97 -12.13 2.79
CA PRO A 224 0.50 -12.75 4.04
C PRO A 224 -0.81 -13.53 3.84
N LEU A 225 -1.55 -13.23 2.77
CA LEU A 225 -2.81 -13.87 2.42
C LEU A 225 -2.63 -15.25 1.79
N PHE A 226 -1.40 -15.72 1.60
CA PHE A 226 -1.11 -17.09 1.14
C PHE A 226 -1.03 -18.10 2.29
N SER A 227 -1.05 -17.67 3.55
CA SER A 227 -0.87 -18.58 4.69
C SER A 227 -1.91 -19.69 4.78
N TRP A 228 -3.15 -19.48 4.32
CA TRP A 228 -4.16 -20.54 4.25
C TRP A 228 -3.77 -21.71 3.32
N MET A 229 -2.91 -21.46 2.33
CA MET A 229 -2.45 -22.48 1.37
C MET A 229 -1.37 -23.40 1.97
N LEU A 230 -0.92 -23.13 3.19
CA LEU A 230 0.09 -23.94 3.89
C LEU A 230 -0.53 -25.05 4.74
N GLU A 231 -1.85 -25.03 4.93
CA GLU A 231 -2.58 -26.04 5.70
C GLU A 231 -2.75 -27.31 4.87
N ASP A 232 -2.61 -28.49 5.49
CA ASP A 232 -2.73 -29.79 4.81
C ASP A 232 -4.11 -30.01 4.16
N GLY A 233 -5.15 -29.34 4.69
CA GLY A 233 -6.52 -29.39 4.16
C GLY A 233 -6.86 -28.30 3.13
N ALA A 234 -5.88 -27.49 2.70
CA ALA A 234 -6.10 -26.45 1.71
C ALA A 234 -6.49 -27.08 0.35
N PRO A 235 -7.54 -26.59 -0.33
CA PRO A 235 -7.87 -27.08 -1.67
C PRO A 235 -6.76 -26.78 -2.65
N GLU A 236 -6.53 -27.71 -3.58
CA GLU A 236 -5.64 -27.50 -4.71
C GLU A 236 -6.17 -26.33 -5.57
N ALA A 237 -5.45 -25.22 -5.55
CA ALA A 237 -5.82 -23.99 -6.24
C ALA A 237 -4.62 -23.42 -7.00
N ALA A 238 -4.82 -23.13 -8.29
CA ALA A 238 -3.81 -22.45 -9.09
C ALA A 238 -3.68 -20.99 -8.63
N VAL A 239 -2.45 -20.52 -8.38
CA VAL A 239 -2.20 -19.12 -8.03
C VAL A 239 -2.27 -18.27 -9.29
N LEU A 240 -3.27 -17.39 -9.36
CA LEU A 240 -3.49 -16.50 -10.51
C LEU A 240 -2.69 -15.21 -10.33
N LEU A 241 -1.63 -15.04 -11.11
CA LEU A 241 -0.84 -13.81 -11.22
C LEU A 241 -1.08 -13.17 -12.59
N SER A 242 -0.77 -11.88 -12.73
CA SER A 242 -0.72 -11.26 -14.05
C SER A 242 0.42 -11.89 -14.88
N ASP A 243 0.21 -12.02 -16.19
CA ASP A 243 1.29 -12.30 -17.14
C ASP A 243 2.38 -11.21 -17.17
N GLN A 244 2.04 -10.01 -16.68
CA GLN A 244 2.93 -8.86 -16.53
C GLN A 244 3.36 -8.62 -15.07
N ALA A 245 3.21 -9.62 -14.20
CA ALA A 245 3.65 -9.56 -12.82
C ALA A 245 5.18 -9.37 -12.73
N PRO A 246 5.69 -8.47 -11.88
CA PRO A 246 7.12 -8.38 -11.60
C PRO A 246 7.68 -9.71 -11.10
N SER A 247 8.96 -9.98 -11.41
CA SER A 247 9.63 -11.23 -11.04
C SER A 247 9.59 -11.53 -9.54
N PHE A 248 9.68 -10.48 -8.69
CA PHE A 248 9.65 -10.63 -7.24
C PHE A 248 8.38 -11.32 -6.75
N GLU A 249 7.24 -11.23 -7.46
CA GLU A 249 6.01 -11.89 -7.04
C GLU A 249 6.21 -13.42 -7.04
N ARG A 250 6.72 -13.96 -8.15
CA ARG A 250 7.01 -15.40 -8.28
C ARG A 250 8.17 -15.83 -7.40
N GLU A 251 9.24 -15.05 -7.32
CA GLU A 251 10.42 -15.35 -6.49
C GLU A 251 10.04 -15.45 -5.00
N THR A 252 9.14 -14.56 -4.52
CA THR A 252 8.67 -14.64 -3.13
C THR A 252 7.84 -15.89 -2.87
N LEU A 253 6.99 -16.32 -3.82
CA LEU A 253 6.19 -17.55 -3.68
C LEU A 253 7.08 -18.81 -3.70
N GLN A 254 8.15 -18.79 -4.49
CA GLN A 254 9.16 -19.85 -4.49
C GLN A 254 9.88 -19.93 -3.14
N LEU A 255 10.30 -18.79 -2.57
CA LEU A 255 10.87 -18.74 -1.22
C LEU A 255 9.88 -19.20 -0.14
N ALA A 256 8.58 -18.95 -0.32
CA ALA A 256 7.55 -19.45 0.58
C ALA A 256 7.36 -20.98 0.52
N GLY A 257 7.96 -21.66 -0.46
CA GLY A 257 7.82 -23.10 -0.66
C GLY A 257 6.40 -23.52 -1.06
N LEU A 258 5.65 -22.64 -1.74
CA LEU A 258 4.32 -22.98 -2.24
C LEU A 258 4.45 -23.86 -3.48
N SER A 259 4.03 -25.12 -3.36
CA SER A 259 4.04 -26.13 -4.44
C SER A 259 2.95 -25.93 -5.51
N HIS A 260 2.09 -24.93 -5.34
CA HIS A 260 0.93 -24.70 -6.18
C HIS A 260 1.32 -24.16 -7.56
N ALA A 261 0.60 -24.59 -8.60
CA ALA A 261 0.81 -24.09 -9.96
C ALA A 261 0.56 -22.58 -10.02
N VAL A 262 1.53 -21.82 -10.54
CA VAL A 262 1.38 -20.37 -10.74
C VAL A 262 1.03 -20.07 -12.20
N VAL A 263 -0.19 -19.61 -12.44
CA VAL A 263 -0.71 -19.31 -13.77
C VAL A 263 -0.59 -17.82 -14.06
N GLY A 264 0.03 -17.49 -15.20
CA GLY A 264 0.06 -16.12 -15.72
C GLY A 264 -1.22 -15.81 -16.51
N VAL A 265 -2.00 -14.85 -16.03
CA VAL A 265 -3.26 -14.40 -16.63
C VAL A 265 -2.98 -13.24 -17.57
N GLY A 266 -3.28 -13.44 -18.85
CA GLY A 266 -3.17 -12.44 -19.92
C GLY A 266 -4.48 -11.71 -20.19
N GLU A 267 -5.11 -11.98 -21.34
CA GLU A 267 -6.38 -11.33 -21.70
C GLU A 267 -7.51 -11.68 -20.72
N ALA A 268 -7.86 -12.95 -20.58
CA ALA A 268 -8.73 -13.44 -19.52
C ALA A 268 -8.54 -14.94 -19.32
N VAL A 269 -8.94 -15.44 -18.15
CA VAL A 269 -9.17 -16.87 -17.88
C VAL A 269 -10.56 -17.05 -17.30
N PHE A 270 -11.22 -18.16 -17.60
CA PHE A 270 -12.47 -18.55 -16.96
C PHE A 270 -12.17 -19.44 -15.75
N VAL A 271 -12.72 -19.09 -14.58
CA VAL A 271 -12.47 -19.75 -13.30
C VAL A 271 -13.78 -20.25 -12.71
N GLU A 272 -13.91 -21.57 -12.54
CA GLU A 272 -15.13 -22.17 -11.98
C GLU A 272 -15.28 -21.83 -10.49
N ARG A 273 -14.19 -21.89 -9.73
CA ARG A 273 -14.12 -21.51 -8.31
C ARG A 273 -12.96 -20.55 -8.06
N LEU A 274 -13.28 -19.26 -7.99
CA LEU A 274 -12.31 -18.21 -7.68
C LEU A 274 -12.30 -17.94 -6.17
N LEU A 275 -11.22 -18.34 -5.51
CA LEU A 275 -10.97 -18.07 -4.10
C LEU A 275 -10.28 -16.71 -3.93
N ILE A 276 -10.81 -15.87 -3.04
CA ILE A 276 -10.24 -14.56 -2.73
C ILE A 276 -10.05 -14.44 -1.23
N ALA A 277 -8.81 -14.24 -0.81
CA ALA A 277 -8.48 -13.87 0.55
C ALA A 277 -8.74 -12.38 0.79
N ARG A 278 -9.39 -12.07 1.92
CA ARG A 278 -9.68 -10.72 2.35
C ARG A 278 -9.08 -10.46 3.72
N SER A 279 -8.13 -9.54 3.76
CA SER A 279 -7.66 -8.91 4.99
C SER A 279 -7.18 -7.50 4.67
N GLY A 280 -7.58 -6.52 5.48
CA GLY A 280 -6.96 -5.21 5.47
C GLY A 280 -5.67 -5.23 6.31
N MET A 281 -4.87 -4.17 6.24
CA MET A 281 -3.68 -4.02 7.10
C MET A 281 -4.00 -4.20 8.60
N GLN A 282 -5.20 -3.82 9.03
CA GLN A 282 -5.65 -4.01 10.41
C GLN A 282 -5.76 -5.50 10.80
N GLY A 283 -6.05 -6.37 9.84
CA GLY A 283 -6.16 -7.81 10.05
C GLY A 283 -4.82 -8.47 10.38
N PHE A 284 -3.69 -7.77 10.23
CA PHE A 284 -2.37 -8.27 10.66
C PHE A 284 -2.22 -8.29 12.18
N THR A 285 -3.16 -7.70 12.92
CA THR A 285 -3.30 -7.98 14.35
C THR A 285 -3.55 -9.46 14.64
N TYR A 286 -4.11 -10.24 13.71
CA TYR A 286 -4.16 -11.70 13.77
C TYR A 286 -2.88 -12.30 13.18
N TRP A 287 -1.72 -11.87 13.69
CA TRP A 287 -0.42 -12.17 13.09
C TRP A 287 -0.19 -13.67 12.95
N ASP A 288 -0.49 -14.48 13.97
CA ASP A 288 -0.36 -15.95 13.91
C ASP A 288 -1.03 -16.58 12.68
N GLN A 289 -2.14 -15.99 12.20
CA GLN A 289 -2.88 -16.53 11.06
C GLN A 289 -2.23 -16.21 9.71
N VAL A 290 -1.43 -15.14 9.64
CA VAL A 290 -0.82 -14.65 8.39
C VAL A 290 0.70 -14.76 8.37
N ALA A 291 1.36 -14.89 9.52
CA ALA A 291 2.79 -15.07 9.70
C ALA A 291 3.39 -16.33 9.06
N PRO A 292 2.71 -17.49 8.99
CA PRO A 292 3.34 -18.74 8.55
C PRO A 292 4.03 -18.66 7.18
N VAL A 293 3.42 -17.99 6.20
CA VAL A 293 4.06 -17.78 4.89
C VAL A 293 5.26 -16.85 4.96
N ILE A 294 5.22 -15.84 5.82
CA ILE A 294 6.33 -14.89 6.04
C ILE A 294 7.50 -15.61 6.70
N GLU A 295 7.23 -16.47 7.69
CA GLU A 295 8.26 -17.28 8.34
C GLU A 295 8.88 -18.31 7.39
N ARG A 296 8.11 -18.91 6.47
CA ARG A 296 8.70 -19.76 5.42
C ARG A 296 9.66 -19.00 4.52
N VAL A 297 9.28 -17.80 4.08
CA VAL A 297 10.16 -16.94 3.27
C VAL A 297 11.44 -16.56 4.04
N LYS A 298 11.33 -16.20 5.33
CA LYS A 298 12.49 -15.92 6.20
C LYS A 298 13.39 -17.14 6.38
N GLN A 299 12.82 -18.32 6.61
CA GLN A 299 13.57 -19.57 6.77
C GLN A 299 14.30 -19.96 5.50
N ALA A 300 13.65 -19.89 4.34
CA ALA A 300 14.29 -20.14 3.04
C ALA A 300 15.44 -19.16 2.78
N ALA A 301 15.23 -17.86 3.03
CA ALA A 301 16.26 -16.85 2.91
C ALA A 301 17.47 -17.12 3.82
N ARG A 302 17.24 -17.52 5.08
CA ARG A 302 18.31 -17.90 6.02
C ARG A 302 19.06 -19.16 5.58
N ALA A 303 18.36 -20.16 5.06
CA ALA A 303 18.98 -21.39 4.57
C ALA A 303 19.90 -21.10 3.37
N ILE A 304 19.46 -20.24 2.44
CA ILE A 304 20.29 -19.77 1.32
C ILE A 304 21.49 -18.99 1.87
N ALA A 305 21.29 -18.03 2.77
CA ALA A 305 22.38 -17.24 3.34
C ALA A 305 23.45 -18.10 4.03
N ALA A 306 23.04 -19.13 4.78
CA ALA A 306 23.96 -20.07 5.41
C ALA A 306 24.80 -20.85 4.38
N ARG A 307 24.17 -21.29 3.27
CA ARG A 307 24.88 -21.97 2.17
C ARG A 307 25.84 -21.05 1.43
N GLU A 308 25.43 -19.80 1.19
CA GLU A 308 26.24 -18.79 0.51
C GLU A 308 27.23 -18.08 1.45
N MET A 309 27.31 -18.49 2.73
CA MET A 309 28.20 -17.90 3.75
C MET A 309 28.02 -16.38 3.92
N VAL A 310 26.79 -15.90 3.76
CA VAL A 310 26.43 -14.47 3.92
C VAL A 310 26.05 -14.18 5.36
N SER A 311 26.75 -13.23 5.99
CA SER A 311 26.42 -12.69 7.30
C SER A 311 25.50 -11.47 7.19
N ALA A 312 24.70 -11.21 8.22
CA ALA A 312 23.89 -10.00 8.33
C ALA A 312 24.43 -9.07 9.43
N CYS A 313 24.07 -7.79 9.34
CA CYS A 313 24.36 -6.79 10.36
C CYS A 313 23.13 -6.51 11.21
N ASP A 314 23.32 -6.30 12.51
CA ASP A 314 22.23 -5.98 13.44
C ASP A 314 21.65 -4.58 13.21
N ALA A 315 22.46 -3.65 12.70
CA ALA A 315 22.08 -2.27 12.41
C ALA A 315 22.30 -1.95 10.94
N ILE A 316 21.24 -1.56 10.23
CA ILE A 316 21.29 -1.26 8.79
C ILE A 316 20.69 0.11 8.46
N TYR A 317 21.32 0.78 7.51
CA TYR A 317 20.77 1.94 6.82
C TYR A 317 20.32 1.53 5.43
N ILE A 318 19.01 1.58 5.16
CA ILE A 318 18.47 1.27 3.83
C ILE A 318 18.55 2.54 2.99
N SER A 319 19.56 2.62 2.13
CA SER A 319 19.75 3.70 1.16
C SER A 319 18.64 3.74 0.12
N ARG A 320 18.30 4.93 -0.36
CA ARG A 320 17.38 5.19 -1.48
C ARG A 320 18.05 5.94 -2.63
N ARG A 321 19.39 5.96 -2.66
CA ARG A 321 20.16 6.59 -3.75
C ARG A 321 19.94 5.96 -5.11
N ASP A 322 19.39 4.75 -5.17
CA ASP A 322 18.98 4.04 -6.38
C ASP A 322 17.62 4.52 -6.96
N SER A 323 16.94 5.46 -6.30
CA SER A 323 15.60 5.92 -6.67
C SER A 323 15.57 7.37 -7.14
N GLY A 324 15.14 7.60 -8.38
CA GLY A 324 14.90 8.95 -8.93
C GLY A 324 13.66 9.68 -8.40
N ARG A 325 12.92 9.13 -7.43
CA ARG A 325 11.72 9.75 -6.83
C ARG A 325 11.95 10.15 -5.39
N ARG A 326 11.51 11.35 -5.02
CA ARG A 326 11.73 11.95 -3.69
C ARG A 326 13.20 11.89 -3.29
N VAL A 327 14.07 12.41 -4.14
CA VAL A 327 15.53 12.34 -3.98
C VAL A 327 15.96 13.12 -2.74
N MET A 328 16.66 12.48 -1.81
CA MET A 328 17.24 13.14 -0.65
C MET A 328 18.61 13.72 -1.04
N ARG A 329 18.72 15.05 -1.10
CA ARG A 329 19.88 15.73 -1.72
C ARG A 329 21.18 15.49 -0.96
N ASN A 330 21.12 15.39 0.36
CA ASN A 330 22.27 15.19 1.23
C ASN A 330 22.40 13.74 1.75
N GLU A 331 21.83 12.75 1.05
CA GLU A 331 21.84 11.36 1.51
C GLU A 331 23.24 10.79 1.68
N ALA A 332 24.16 11.07 0.76
CA ALA A 332 25.53 10.57 0.85
C ALA A 332 26.28 11.12 2.08
N GLU A 333 26.06 12.38 2.44
CA GLU A 333 26.65 12.99 3.63
C GLU A 333 26.07 12.39 4.90
N LEU A 334 24.74 12.24 4.95
CA LEU A 334 24.05 11.64 6.08
C LEU A 334 24.46 10.17 6.28
N GLU A 335 24.53 9.38 5.21
CA GLU A 335 24.96 7.98 5.23
C GLU A 335 26.36 7.83 5.84
N ALA A 336 27.29 8.73 5.50
CA ALA A 336 28.63 8.73 6.10
C ALA A 336 28.62 9.01 7.61
N GLN A 337 27.68 9.82 8.11
CA GLN A 337 27.54 10.07 9.56
C GLN A 337 26.80 8.94 10.29
N ILE A 338 25.84 8.29 9.61
CA ILE A 338 25.13 7.11 10.13
C ILE A 338 26.08 5.91 10.22
N ALA A 339 27.01 5.75 9.28
CA ALA A 339 28.03 4.69 9.33
C ALA A 339 28.92 4.78 10.58
N LYS A 340 29.20 6.00 11.09
CA LYS A 340 29.93 6.20 12.37
C LYS A 340 29.16 5.70 13.59
N ARG A 341 27.86 5.41 13.45
CA ARG A 341 26.97 4.82 14.47
C ARG A 341 26.77 3.31 14.25
N GLU A 342 27.70 2.68 13.53
CA GLU A 342 27.75 1.23 13.28
C GLU A 342 26.58 0.68 12.45
N TYR A 343 25.91 1.54 11.69
CA TYR A 343 24.93 1.09 10.70
C TYR A 343 25.62 0.71 9.40
N ALA A 344 25.36 -0.49 8.92
CA ALA A 344 25.77 -0.92 7.58
C ALA A 344 24.85 -0.29 6.52
N GLY A 345 25.40 0.50 5.60
CA GLY A 345 24.68 1.02 4.45
C GLY A 345 24.37 -0.08 3.44
N ILE A 346 23.09 -0.23 3.08
CA ILE A 346 22.63 -1.21 2.09
C ILE A 346 21.73 -0.56 1.04
N THR A 347 21.77 -1.09 -0.17
CA THR A 347 20.84 -0.74 -1.26
C THR A 347 20.08 -1.99 -1.66
N LEU A 348 18.80 -2.10 -1.28
CA LEU A 348 18.03 -3.32 -1.53
C LEU A 348 17.87 -3.63 -3.02
N GLY A 349 17.75 -2.60 -3.86
CA GLY A 349 17.60 -2.77 -5.32
C GLY A 349 18.78 -3.45 -6.01
N THR A 350 19.94 -3.55 -5.34
CA THR A 350 21.14 -4.23 -5.87
C THR A 350 21.31 -5.65 -5.33
N MET A 351 20.37 -6.15 -4.54
CA MET A 351 20.45 -7.46 -3.89
C MET A 351 19.42 -8.44 -4.46
N PRO A 352 19.72 -9.74 -4.56
CA PRO A 352 18.71 -10.78 -4.76
C PRO A 352 17.62 -10.73 -3.67
N LEU A 353 16.39 -11.12 -3.98
CA LEU A 353 15.26 -10.98 -3.03
C LEU A 353 15.50 -11.76 -1.74
N TRP A 354 16.04 -12.98 -1.81
CA TRP A 354 16.36 -13.77 -0.63
C TRP A 354 17.34 -13.04 0.29
N GLN A 355 18.31 -12.30 -0.27
CA GLN A 355 19.29 -11.53 0.51
C GLN A 355 18.64 -10.29 1.12
N GLN A 356 17.73 -9.63 0.41
CA GLN A 356 16.92 -8.54 0.96
C GLN A 356 16.14 -9.01 2.20
N VAL A 357 15.46 -10.16 2.11
CA VAL A 357 14.72 -10.79 3.21
C VAL A 357 15.67 -11.15 4.36
N PHE A 358 16.77 -11.84 4.08
CA PHE A 358 17.73 -12.27 5.09
C PHE A 358 18.32 -11.07 5.86
N THR A 359 18.76 -10.04 5.15
CA THR A 359 19.35 -8.84 5.73
C THR A 359 18.36 -8.13 6.66
N VAL A 360 17.13 -7.88 6.20
CA VAL A 360 16.14 -7.14 6.99
C VAL A 360 15.56 -7.99 8.14
N SER A 361 15.41 -9.30 7.95
CA SER A 361 14.92 -10.21 9.01
C SER A 361 15.92 -10.51 10.12
N SER A 362 17.18 -10.13 9.92
CA SER A 362 18.26 -10.27 10.89
C SER A 362 18.56 -8.96 11.63
N ALA A 363 18.24 -7.81 11.02
CA ALA A 363 18.47 -6.50 11.63
C ALA A 363 17.51 -6.24 12.81
N THR A 364 18.05 -5.62 13.87
CA THR A 364 17.32 -5.15 15.05
C THR A 364 17.15 -3.64 15.09
N ARG A 365 18.00 -2.90 14.35
CA ARG A 365 17.92 -1.44 14.16
C ARG A 365 17.95 -1.12 12.67
N ILE A 366 16.90 -0.46 12.17
CA ILE A 366 16.74 -0.14 10.76
C ILE A 366 16.48 1.35 10.61
N VAL A 367 17.35 2.05 9.90
CA VAL A 367 17.18 3.45 9.53
C VAL A 367 16.93 3.54 8.03
N ALA A 368 15.94 4.30 7.58
CA ALA A 368 15.70 4.49 6.15
C ALA A 368 14.96 5.78 5.85
N PRO A 369 15.22 6.42 4.70
CA PRO A 369 14.29 7.41 4.16
C PRO A 369 13.02 6.73 3.64
N HIS A 370 11.88 7.40 3.79
CA HIS A 370 10.55 6.87 3.42
C HIS A 370 10.50 6.37 1.98
N GLY A 371 10.28 5.08 1.74
CA GLY A 371 10.17 4.53 0.39
C GLY A 371 9.88 3.04 0.35
N ALA A 372 9.71 2.49 -0.86
CA ALA A 372 9.25 1.11 -1.04
C ALA A 372 10.19 0.05 -0.44
N GLY A 373 11.48 0.35 -0.25
CA GLY A 373 12.42 -0.52 0.46
C GLY A 373 11.97 -0.86 1.88
N LEU A 374 11.31 0.07 2.58
CA LEU A 374 10.75 -0.17 3.92
C LEU A 374 9.60 -1.18 3.93
N ALA A 375 9.08 -1.64 2.79
CA ALA A 375 8.13 -2.76 2.79
C ALA A 375 8.74 -4.04 3.40
N HIS A 376 10.07 -4.19 3.34
CA HIS A 376 10.78 -5.33 3.88
C HIS A 376 10.77 -5.41 5.40
N ILE A 377 10.39 -4.33 6.12
CA ILE A 377 10.24 -4.40 7.58
C ILE A 377 9.17 -5.43 8.00
N LEU A 378 8.30 -5.87 7.07
CA LEU A 378 7.44 -7.04 7.27
C LEU A 378 8.21 -8.30 7.72
N PHE A 379 9.46 -8.44 7.30
CA PHE A 379 10.32 -9.58 7.66
C PHE A 379 11.13 -9.34 8.94
N ALA A 380 11.16 -8.11 9.45
CA ALA A 380 11.89 -7.76 10.67
C ALA A 380 11.29 -8.49 11.89
N GLN A 381 12.09 -8.62 12.94
CA GLN A 381 11.64 -9.24 14.18
C GLN A 381 10.73 -8.30 14.96
N SER A 382 9.79 -8.87 15.72
CA SER A 382 9.04 -8.09 16.70
C SER A 382 10.02 -7.40 17.67
N GLY A 383 9.74 -6.15 18.04
CA GLY A 383 10.63 -5.32 18.86
C GLY A 383 11.76 -4.61 18.10
N ALA A 384 11.98 -4.90 16.81
CA ALA A 384 12.95 -4.17 15.99
C ALA A 384 12.68 -2.65 16.03
N GLN A 385 13.75 -1.86 16.11
CA GLN A 385 13.66 -0.41 16.06
C GLN A 385 13.67 0.04 14.60
N ILE A 386 12.62 0.74 14.17
CA ILE A 386 12.48 1.27 12.81
C ILE A 386 12.50 2.79 12.89
N THR A 387 13.57 3.41 12.40
CA THR A 387 13.69 4.87 12.30
C THR A 387 13.49 5.31 10.85
N GLU A 388 12.41 6.02 10.58
CA GLU A 388 12.05 6.46 9.24
C GLU A 388 12.19 7.98 9.10
N MET A 389 12.92 8.44 8.08
CA MET A 389 12.90 9.85 7.69
C MET A 389 11.79 10.09 6.66
N VAL A 390 10.79 10.87 7.06
CA VAL A 390 9.56 11.09 6.31
C VAL A 390 9.53 12.52 5.77
N PRO A 391 9.76 12.75 4.47
CA PRO A 391 9.44 14.05 3.90
C PRO A 391 7.93 14.26 4.06
N VAL A 392 7.42 15.43 4.47
CA VAL A 392 5.99 15.73 4.68
C VAL A 392 5.56 17.00 3.94
N GLN A 393 4.36 16.96 3.39
CA GLN A 393 3.65 18.13 2.87
C GLN A 393 2.14 17.88 3.01
N ASP A 394 1.34 18.94 2.98
CA ASP A 394 -0.11 18.81 3.04
C ASP A 394 -0.66 17.87 1.95
N GLY A 395 -1.60 17.01 2.34
CA GLY A 395 -2.20 15.99 1.48
C GLY A 395 -1.38 14.71 1.25
N THR A 396 -0.15 14.59 1.77
CA THR A 396 0.70 13.38 1.54
C THR A 396 0.67 12.34 2.65
N TYR A 397 0.02 12.63 3.78
CA TYR A 397 0.04 11.79 4.99
C TYR A 397 -0.39 10.35 4.73
N PHE A 398 -1.47 10.14 3.98
CA PHE A 398 -2.03 8.80 3.76
C PHE A 398 -1.02 7.82 3.14
N LEU A 399 -0.19 8.29 2.20
CA LEU A 399 0.83 7.47 1.53
C LEU A 399 2.10 7.29 2.38
N ARG A 400 2.36 8.25 3.28
CA ARG A 400 3.60 8.34 4.04
C ARG A 400 3.56 7.66 5.41
N LEU A 401 2.37 7.21 5.85
CA LEU A 401 2.17 6.55 7.15
C LEU A 401 2.07 5.03 7.11
N ASN A 402 2.26 4.42 5.94
CA ASN A 402 2.10 2.98 5.77
C ASN A 402 3.07 2.17 6.66
N PHE A 403 4.31 2.62 6.81
CA PHE A 403 5.32 1.89 7.59
C PHE A 403 5.17 2.07 9.10
N ALA A 404 4.68 3.23 9.56
CA ALA A 404 4.26 3.42 10.94
C ALA A 404 3.11 2.45 11.29
N ARG A 405 2.10 2.35 10.42
CA ARG A 405 0.96 1.44 10.62
C ARG A 405 1.35 -0.03 10.55
N LEU A 406 2.21 -0.39 9.61
CA LEU A 406 2.78 -1.74 9.52
C LEU A 406 3.56 -2.07 10.80
N SER A 407 4.40 -1.15 11.27
CA SER A 407 5.17 -1.33 12.51
C SER A 407 4.29 -1.52 13.75
N LEU A 408 3.15 -0.84 13.83
CA LEU A 408 2.17 -1.07 14.89
C LEU A 408 1.63 -2.50 14.88
N VAL A 409 1.27 -3.06 13.73
CA VAL A 409 0.70 -4.41 13.68
C VAL A 409 1.76 -5.52 13.76
N MET A 410 3.03 -5.20 13.46
CA MET A 410 4.16 -6.13 13.55
C MET A 410 4.86 -6.12 14.91
N GLY A 411 4.47 -5.22 15.82
CA GLY A 411 5.10 -5.12 17.15
C GLY A 411 6.47 -4.45 17.14
N HIS A 412 6.79 -3.59 16.17
CA HIS A 412 8.07 -2.87 16.14
C HIS A 412 8.08 -1.65 17.07
N ARG A 413 9.27 -1.08 17.31
CA ARG A 413 9.45 0.25 17.92
C ARG A 413 9.74 1.26 16.83
N TYR A 414 8.70 1.93 16.34
CA TYR A 414 8.82 2.85 15.21
C TYR A 414 9.05 4.29 15.68
N ARG A 415 9.95 4.99 15.00
CA ARG A 415 10.30 6.40 15.22
C ARG A 415 10.31 7.12 13.87
N GLY A 416 9.39 8.06 13.66
CA GLY A 416 9.31 8.85 12.44
C GLY A 416 9.91 10.24 12.64
N TRP A 417 10.89 10.61 11.82
CA TRP A 417 11.48 11.95 11.74
C TRP A 417 10.89 12.71 10.54
N LEU A 418 10.18 13.80 10.79
CA LEU A 418 9.51 14.57 9.74
C LEU A 418 10.41 15.69 9.21
N GLU A 419 10.47 15.80 7.88
CA GLU A 419 11.18 16.87 7.17
C GLU A 419 10.27 17.55 6.16
N PRO A 420 10.42 18.86 5.87
CA PRO A 420 9.56 19.51 4.91
C PRO A 420 9.86 19.00 3.49
N HIS A 421 8.81 18.64 2.76
CA HIS A 421 8.87 18.36 1.32
C HIS A 421 8.44 19.62 0.56
N LEU A 422 9.42 20.42 0.14
CA LEU A 422 9.19 21.65 -0.62
C LEU A 422 9.01 21.30 -2.11
N GLY A 423 7.75 21.17 -2.53
CA GLY A 423 7.32 20.51 -3.77
C GLY A 423 7.63 21.21 -5.11
N ALA A 424 8.62 22.11 -5.19
CA ALA A 424 9.11 22.64 -6.46
C ALA A 424 10.02 21.64 -7.19
N MET A 425 10.71 20.78 -6.44
CA MET A 425 11.54 19.68 -6.93
C MET A 425 11.09 18.43 -6.17
N ASP A 426 10.97 17.26 -6.82
CA ASP A 426 10.66 15.98 -6.15
C ASP A 426 11.87 15.51 -5.32
N SER A 427 12.35 16.37 -4.44
CA SER A 427 13.57 16.26 -3.67
C SER A 427 13.42 16.98 -2.32
N TRP A 428 14.24 16.59 -1.35
CA TRP A 428 14.18 17.09 0.02
C TRP A 428 15.56 16.94 0.69
N THR A 429 15.72 17.50 1.88
CA THR A 429 16.99 17.51 2.64
C THR A 429 16.70 17.25 4.10
N VAL A 430 17.52 16.42 4.74
CA VAL A 430 17.47 16.17 6.20
C VAL A 430 18.34 17.18 6.93
N ASP A 431 17.82 17.72 8.02
CA ASP A 431 18.59 18.46 9.01
C ASP A 431 19.50 17.48 9.72
N THR A 432 20.73 17.34 9.22
CA THR A 432 21.61 16.23 9.60
C THR A 432 21.97 16.29 11.09
N PRO A 433 22.40 17.43 11.66
CA PRO A 433 22.66 17.51 13.10
C PRO A 433 21.44 17.12 13.94
N ALA A 434 20.28 17.73 13.70
CA ALA A 434 19.08 17.48 14.49
C ALA A 434 18.55 16.03 14.36
N PHE A 435 18.63 15.46 13.16
CA PHE A 435 18.27 14.06 12.94
C PHE A 435 19.22 13.10 13.64
N LEU A 436 20.52 13.38 13.64
CA LEU A 436 21.51 12.54 14.33
C LEU A 436 21.33 12.58 15.84
N ASP A 437 21.02 13.75 16.41
CA ASP A 437 20.66 13.88 17.83
C ASP A 437 19.40 13.06 18.16
N PHE A 438 18.39 13.10 17.29
CA PHE A 438 17.21 12.25 17.40
C PHE A 438 17.54 10.75 17.29
N LEU A 439 18.41 10.36 16.37
CA LEU A 439 18.81 8.97 16.15
C LEU A 439 19.56 8.41 17.37
N ASP A 440 20.47 9.20 17.95
CA ASP A 440 21.26 8.86 19.14
C ASP A 440 20.42 8.91 20.42
N GLY A 441 19.41 9.76 20.44
CA GLY A 441 18.42 9.80 21.50
C GLY A 441 17.68 8.46 21.61
N GLY A 442 17.61 7.93 22.83
CA GLY A 442 16.65 6.87 23.16
C GLY A 442 15.22 7.35 22.97
N MET A 443 14.24 6.44 22.99
CA MET A 443 12.83 6.83 23.01
C MET A 443 12.61 7.79 24.18
N SER A 444 12.27 9.04 23.86
CA SER A 444 11.93 10.02 24.88
C SER A 444 10.63 9.57 25.53
N GLY A 445 10.59 9.45 26.86
CA GLY A 445 9.35 9.20 27.60
C GLY A 445 8.28 10.30 27.40
N THR A 446 8.59 11.34 26.62
CA THR A 446 7.82 12.56 26.38
C THR A 446 7.33 12.73 24.95
N GLY A 447 7.74 11.87 24.00
CA GLY A 447 7.16 11.86 22.65
C GLY A 447 5.79 11.21 22.66
N LEU A 448 4.70 12.00 22.82
CA LEU A 448 3.28 11.57 22.83
C LEU A 448 3.12 10.06 23.06
N SER A 449 3.50 9.62 24.27
CA SER A 449 3.26 8.25 24.70
C SER A 449 1.75 8.11 24.85
N ALA A 450 1.09 7.59 23.81
CA ALA A 450 -0.25 7.06 23.95
C ALA A 450 -0.14 5.80 24.81
N LEU A 451 -0.07 6.02 26.13
CA LEU A 451 -0.03 5.02 27.18
C LEU A 451 -1.25 4.10 27.05
N ALA A 452 -1.00 2.81 26.89
CA ALA A 452 -2.01 1.78 27.01
C ALA A 452 -2.44 1.68 28.47
N HIS A 453 -3.71 1.97 28.77
CA HIS A 453 -4.30 1.50 30.01
C HIS A 453 -4.59 0.00 29.88
N PRO A 454 -4.22 -0.83 30.87
CA PRO A 454 -4.68 -2.22 30.90
C PRO A 454 -6.20 -2.22 31.04
N VAL A 455 -6.88 -2.94 30.15
CA VAL A 455 -8.29 -3.26 30.33
C VAL A 455 -8.40 -4.12 31.57
N GLY A 456 -8.83 -3.51 32.67
CA GLY A 456 -9.12 -4.21 33.91
C GLY A 456 -10.22 -5.23 33.67
N ASP A 457 -9.87 -6.48 33.97
CA ASP A 457 -10.77 -7.58 34.26
C ASP A 457 -11.85 -7.11 35.25
N ARG A 458 -13.10 -7.02 34.78
CA ARG A 458 -14.28 -6.97 35.65
C ARG A 458 -14.98 -8.30 35.55
N SER A 459 -14.40 -9.30 36.19
CA SER A 459 -15.13 -10.41 36.76
C SER A 459 -15.07 -10.32 38.29
N ARG A 460 -16.23 -10.56 38.91
CA ARG A 460 -16.55 -10.69 40.36
C ARG A 460 -17.15 -9.47 41.06
N GLY A 461 -18.38 -9.66 41.55
CA GLY A 461 -18.82 -9.05 42.80
C GLY A 461 -20.30 -8.62 42.86
N ILE A 462 -21.20 -9.60 43.00
CA ILE A 462 -22.57 -9.56 43.58
C ILE A 462 -23.62 -8.71 42.87
#